data_AF-A0A2N8PNZ7-F1
#
_entry.id   AF-A0A2N8PNZ7-F1
#
_cell.length_a   1.000
_cell.length_b   1.000
_cell.length_c   1.000
_cell.angle_alpha   90.00
_cell.angle_beta   90.00
_cell.angle_gamma   90.00
#
_symmetry.space_group_name_H-M   'P 1'
#
loop_
_entity.id
_entity.type
_entity.pdbx_description
1 polymer ?
#
loop_
_entity_poly.entity_id
_entity_poly.type
_entity_poly.pdbx_seq_one_letter_code
_entity_poly.pdbx_strand_id
1 'polypeptide(L)' 'MIVPTRRTVHVTRTEHALPLPAPLLDVAHLVEIVRDELHRVDRPADDAEVCVTDGDLIASYETPRLSAVRP' A
#
# COMPACT_ATOMS: atom_id res chain seq x y z
N MET A 1 -1.36 39.36 -2.13
CA MET A 1 -2.08 38.15 -2.56
C MET A 1 -1.20 36.94 -2.30
N ILE A 2 -1.64 35.98 -1.50
CA ILE A 2 -0.93 34.71 -1.30
C ILE A 2 -1.47 33.76 -2.38
N VAL A 3 -0.62 33.37 -3.33
CA VAL A 3 -0.98 32.35 -4.32
C VAL A 3 -0.80 30.99 -3.63
N PRO A 4 -1.84 30.15 -3.52
CA PRO A 4 -1.68 28.83 -2.91
C PRO A 4 -0.76 28.00 -3.78
N THR A 5 0.35 27.53 -3.22
CA THR A 5 1.26 26.61 -3.89
C THR A 5 0.54 25.29 -4.12
N ARG A 6 0.11 25.02 -5.36
CA ARG A 6 -0.44 23.72 -5.75
C ARG A 6 0.72 22.74 -5.91
N ARG A 7 0.70 21.65 -5.15
CA ARG A 7 1.62 20.52 -5.31
C ARG A 7 0.85 19.34 -5.89
N THR A 8 1.39 18.74 -6.94
CA THR A 8 0.88 17.48 -7.48
C THR A 8 1.57 16.33 -6.75
N VAL A 9 0.80 15.45 -6.10
CA VAL A 9 1.30 14.22 -5.48
C VAL A 9 0.94 13.06 -6.38
N HIS A 10 1.91 12.20 -6.70
CA HIS A 10 1.63 10.94 -7.39
C HIS A 10 1.40 9.88 -6.32
N VAL A 11 0.30 9.15 -6.40
CA VAL A 11 0.02 8.03 -5.50
C VAL A 11 0.18 6.74 -6.29
N THR A 12 0.99 5.83 -5.77
CA THR A 12 1.14 4.47 -6.32
C THR A 12 0.46 3.50 -5.38
N ARG A 13 -0.51 2.74 -5.92
CA ARG A 13 -1.18 1.65 -5.22
C ARG A 13 -0.45 0.34 -5.50
N THR A 14 -0.09 -0.38 -4.46
CA THR A 14 0.50 -1.72 -4.52
C THR A 14 -0.55 -2.71 -4.03
N GLU A 15 -0.65 -3.87 -4.69
CA GLU A 15 -1.56 -4.95 -4.31
C GLU A 15 -0.80 -6.28 -4.28
N HIS A 16 -1.06 -7.05 -3.23
CA HIS A 16 -0.62 -8.42 -3.09
C HIS A 16 -1.84 -9.32 -2.98
N ALA A 17 -1.91 -10.33 -3.84
CA ALA A 17 -3.02 -11.28 -3.88
C ALA A 17 -2.54 -12.66 -3.44
N LEU A 18 -3.33 -13.32 -2.61
CA LEU A 18 -3.12 -14.68 -2.17
C LEU A 18 -4.37 -15.52 -2.52
N PRO A 19 -4.25 -16.51 -3.41
CA PRO A 19 -5.38 -17.36 -3.80
C PRO A 19 -5.96 -18.14 -2.63
N LEU A 20 -7.28 -18.25 -2.60
CA LEU A 20 -8.04 -18.97 -1.59
C LEU A 20 -8.56 -20.32 -2.12
N PRO A 21 -8.67 -21.35 -1.26
CA PRO A 21 -8.29 -21.32 0.16
C PRO A 21 -6.77 -21.37 0.36
N ALA A 22 -6.26 -20.47 1.21
CA ALA A 22 -4.85 -20.39 1.55
C ALA A 22 -4.58 -20.99 2.94
N PRO A 23 -3.45 -21.69 3.13
CA PRO A 23 -2.91 -22.00 4.46
C PRO A 23 -2.73 -20.74 5.32
N LEU A 24 -3.00 -20.84 6.61
CA LEU A 24 -2.79 -19.73 7.55
C LEU A 24 -1.33 -19.24 7.59
N LEU A 25 -0.37 -20.13 7.31
CA LEU A 25 1.04 -19.77 7.21
C LEU A 25 1.30 -18.82 6.03
N ASP A 26 0.65 -19.04 4.90
CA ASP A 26 0.80 -18.19 3.71
C ASP A 26 0.14 -16.82 3.94
N VAL A 27 -0.99 -16.80 4.66
CA VAL A 27 -1.63 -15.55 5.12
C VAL A 27 -0.70 -14.78 6.07
N ALA A 28 -0.07 -15.47 7.03
CA ALA A 28 0.87 -14.83 7.95
C ALA A 28 2.08 -14.24 7.21
N HIS A 29 2.62 -14.99 6.25
CA HIS A 29 3.74 -14.53 5.44
C HIS A 29 3.38 -13.30 4.58
N LEU A 30 2.19 -13.29 3.99
CA LEU A 30 1.67 -12.11 3.28
C LEU A 30 1.62 -10.88 4.20
N VAL A 31 1.11 -11.03 5.42
CA VAL A 31 1.05 -9.94 6.40
C VAL A 31 2.45 -9.42 6.76
N GLU A 32 3.42 -10.30 6.94
CA GLU A 32 4.81 -9.92 7.19
C GLU A 32 5.42 -9.13 6.03
N ILE A 33 5.21 -9.58 4.79
CA ILE A 33 5.67 -8.89 3.58
C ILE A 33 5.13 -7.46 3.53
N VAL A 34 3.81 -7.29 3.69
CA VAL A 34 3.17 -5.98 3.60
C VAL A 34 3.64 -5.05 4.73
N ARG A 35 3.79 -5.57 5.95
CA ARG A 35 4.34 -4.81 7.08
C ARG A 35 5.77 -4.34 6.81
N ASP A 36 6.62 -5.22 6.30
CA ASP A 36 7.99 -4.92 5.95
C ASP A 36 8.08 -3.85 4.85
N GLU A 37 7.23 -3.94 3.83
CA GLU A 37 7.17 -2.97 2.74
C GLU A 37 6.71 -1.59 3.21
N LEU A 38 5.66 -1.52 4.03
CA LEU A 38 5.20 -0.27 4.64
C LEU A 38 6.25 0.33 5.58
N HIS A 39 6.95 -0.51 6.35
CA HIS A 39 8.04 -0.07 7.20
C HIS A 39 9.18 0.56 6.40
N ARG A 40 9.55 -0.01 5.24
CA ARG A 40 10.59 0.54 4.35
C ARG A 40 10.27 1.93 3.78
N VAL A 41 9.00 2.34 3.79
CA VAL A 41 8.55 3.65 3.33
C VAL A 41 8.07 4.55 4.48
N ASP A 42 8.44 4.23 5.72
CA ASP A 42 8.07 4.96 6.95
C ASP A 42 6.55 5.13 7.12
N ARG A 43 5.77 4.11 6.73
CA ARG A 43 4.31 4.09 6.87
C ARG A 43 3.87 3.06 7.92
N PRO A 44 2.80 3.34 8.69
CA PRO A 44 2.22 2.37 9.60
C PRO A 44 1.56 1.23 8.84
N ALA A 45 1.53 0.03 9.46
CA ALA A 45 0.84 -1.13 8.90
C ALA A 45 -0.67 -0.91 8.71
N ASP A 46 -1.27 -0.02 9.49
CA ASP A 46 -2.69 0.32 9.46
C ASP A 46 -3.11 1.05 8.17
N ASP A 47 -2.15 1.49 7.35
CA ASP A 47 -2.42 2.05 6.02
C ASP A 47 -2.69 0.97 4.97
N ALA A 48 -2.51 -0.31 5.30
CA ALA A 48 -2.91 -1.41 4.44
C ALA A 48 -4.40 -1.71 4.57
N GLU A 49 -5.08 -1.82 3.44
CA GLU A 49 -6.43 -2.36 3.34
C GLU A 49 -6.36 -3.84 2.98
N VAL A 50 -7.17 -4.66 3.66
CA VAL A 50 -7.31 -6.08 3.38
C VAL A 50 -8.73 -6.38 2.95
N CYS A 51 -8.91 -6.96 1.78
CA CYS A 51 -10.19 -7.38 1.26
C CYS A 51 -10.15 -8.83 0.79
N VAL A 52 -11.31 -9.48 0.85
CA VAL A 52 -11.50 -10.84 0.32
C VAL A 52 -12.43 -10.73 -0.88
N THR A 53 -12.02 -11.30 -2.00
CA THR A 53 -12.78 -11.36 -3.25
C THR A 53 -13.20 -12.81 -3.54
N ASP A 54 -13.87 -13.04 -4.68
CA ASP A 54 -14.17 -14.38 -5.17
C ASP A 54 -12.88 -15.10 -5.59
N GLY A 55 -12.19 -15.66 -4.60
CA GLY A 55 -11.04 -16.52 -4.78
C GLY A 55 -9.71 -15.95 -4.30
N ASP A 56 -9.63 -14.69 -3.84
CA ASP A 56 -8.37 -14.11 -3.37
C ASP A 56 -8.52 -13.34 -2.06
N LEU A 57 -7.45 -13.37 -1.26
CA LEU A 57 -7.17 -12.41 -0.20
C LEU A 57 -6.24 -11.35 -0.77
N ILE A 58 -6.68 -10.10 -0.81
CA ILE A 58 -5.92 -8.98 -1.35
C ILE A 58 -5.52 -8.04 -0.21
N ALA A 59 -4.22 -7.78 -0.08
CA ALA A 59 -3.68 -6.72 0.75
C ALA A 59 -3.18 -5.60 -0.16
N SER A 60 -3.65 -4.38 0.06
CA SER A 60 -3.29 -3.22 -0.76
C SER A 60 -2.93 -2.02 0.09
N TYR A 61 -2.05 -1.16 -0.42
CA TYR A 61 -1.66 0.07 0.26
C TYR A 61 -1.21 1.13 -0.76
N GLU A 62 -1.28 2.39 -0.35
CA GLU A 62 -0.90 3.53 -1.18
C GLU A 62 0.40 4.18 -0.70
N THR A 63 1.30 4.45 -1.63
CA THR A 63 2.55 5.18 -1.35
C THR A 63 2.58 6.50 -2.13
N PRO A 64 2.64 7.65 -1.44
CA PRO A 64 2.79 8.93 -2.11
C PRO A 64 4.25 9.10 -2.58
N ARG A 65 4.44 9.28 -3.89
CA ARG A 65 5.68 9.84 -4.45
C ARG A 65 5.53 11.35 -4.57
N LEU A 66 6.29 12.07 -3.76
CA LEU A 66 6.49 13.50 -3.92
C LEU A 66 7.41 13.74 -5.13
N SER A 67 6.81 13.94 -6.29
CA SER A 67 7.55 14.50 -7.43
C SER A 67 7.77 15.98 -7.16
N ALA A 68 9.00 16.36 -6.84
CA ALA A 68 9.37 17.77 -6.81
C ALA A 68 9.25 18.34 -8.23
N VAL A 69 8.14 19.03 -8.52
CA VAL A 69 8.04 19.86 -9.71
C VAL A 69 9.03 21.00 -9.51
N ARG A 70 10.20 20.92 -10.16
CA ARG A 70 11.12 22.05 -10.24
C ARG A 70 10.41 23.18 -11.02
N PRO A 71 10.38 24.41 -10.48
CA PRO A 71 9.84 25.57 -11.18
C PRO A 71 10.63 25.91 -12.44
#